data_AF-A0A2N4Z196-F1
#
_entry.id   AF-A0A2N4Z196-F1
#
_cell.length_a   1.000
_cell.length_b   1.000
_cell.length_c   1.000
_cell.angle_alpha   90.00
_cell.angle_beta   90.00
_cell.angle_gamma   90.00
#
_symmetry.space_group_name_H-M   'P 1'
#
loop_
_entity.id
_entity.type
_entity.pdbx_description
1 polymer ?
#
loop_
_entity_poly.entity_id
_entity_poly.type
_entity_poly.pdbx_seq_one_letter_code
_entity_poly.pdbx_strand_id
1 'polypeptide(L)'
;PEYVIKFAELLIDELCAGEAILVLNQIKDDKTVDHAGLRDKWAEVFALALIEEGEVQQAKTICLDGFKNRCDVVFYKIYNRVEKNNDSLDLFSGIAKKKGFPFVILFLSGTDSYGKLDSEVMNASENEIAEMMSLLRGSFVRTLSSELYRHGYACSATLLRRVLAEDSISRSQSKYYSYAASDMKKSIDYSKDITWTEKIPSTEEYLKSLFIEHKRKYALWEIMLEKIAGLAIEKDSVSYSA
;
A
#
# COMPACT_ATOMS: atom_id res chain seq x y z
N PRO A 1 -10.74 -20.97 21.66
CA PRO A 1 -10.25 -20.66 20.29
C PRO A 1 -8.72 -20.51 20.17
N GLU A 2 -8.11 -19.54 20.87
CA GLU A 2 -6.67 -19.25 20.71
C GLU A 2 -5.76 -20.42 21.06
N TYR A 3 -5.97 -21.05 22.23
CA TYR A 3 -5.20 -22.24 22.63
C TYR A 3 -5.34 -23.41 21.65
N VAL A 4 -6.52 -23.57 21.04
CA VAL A 4 -6.79 -24.63 20.05
C VAL A 4 -5.98 -24.38 18.77
N ILE A 5 -5.91 -23.13 18.31
CA ILE A 5 -5.12 -22.75 17.13
C ILE A 5 -3.63 -22.96 17.42
N LYS A 6 -3.13 -22.50 18.58
CA LYS A 6 -1.73 -22.71 18.99
C LYS A 6 -1.36 -24.18 19.13
N PHE A 7 -2.28 -24.99 19.65
CA PHE A 7 -2.08 -26.44 19.74
C PHE A 7 -2.01 -27.08 18.35
N ALA A 8 -2.85 -26.66 17.41
CA ALA A 8 -2.78 -27.12 16.03
C ALA A 8 -1.47 -26.71 15.33
N GLU A 9 -0.92 -25.52 15.60
CA GLU A 9 0.41 -25.12 15.11
C GLU A 9 1.50 -26.11 15.58
N LEU A 10 1.50 -26.46 16.88
CA LEU A 10 2.44 -27.44 17.43
C LEU A 10 2.28 -28.83 16.79
N LEU A 11 1.04 -29.25 16.52
CA LEU A 11 0.78 -30.52 15.84
C LEU A 11 1.34 -30.53 14.41
N ILE A 12 1.28 -29.41 13.67
CA ILE A 12 1.91 -29.29 12.35
C ILE A 12 3.43 -29.43 12.47
N ASP A 13 4.05 -28.75 13.44
CA ASP A 13 5.49 -28.78 13.67
C ASP A 13 5.99 -30.20 14.03
N GLU A 14 5.18 -30.99 14.73
CA GLU A 14 5.45 -32.39 15.09
C GLU A 14 5.03 -33.41 14.01
N LEU A 15 4.75 -32.95 12.78
CA LEU A 15 4.35 -33.76 11.62
C LEU A 15 3.01 -34.52 11.80
N CYS A 16 2.13 -34.00 12.65
CA CYS A 16 0.78 -34.51 12.91
C CYS A 16 -0.30 -33.64 12.24
N ALA A 17 -0.13 -33.31 10.95
CA ALA A 17 -1.02 -32.40 10.22
C ALA A 17 -2.48 -32.87 10.18
N GLY A 18 -2.74 -34.16 9.98
CA GLY A 18 -4.08 -34.74 10.08
C GLY A 18 -4.77 -34.49 11.43
N GLU A 19 -4.05 -34.58 12.55
CA GLU A 19 -4.59 -34.28 13.88
C GLU A 19 -4.86 -32.77 14.04
N ALA A 20 -3.98 -31.92 13.52
CA ALA A 20 -4.19 -30.48 13.49
C ALA A 20 -5.49 -30.11 12.74
N ILE A 21 -5.76 -30.75 11.60
CA ILE A 21 -7.00 -30.57 10.83
C ILE A 21 -8.22 -30.96 11.67
N LEU A 22 -8.18 -32.10 12.38
CA LEU A 22 -9.28 -32.54 13.23
C LEU A 22 -9.59 -31.53 14.34
N VAL A 23 -8.55 -31.06 15.02
CA VAL A 23 -8.67 -30.06 16.10
C VAL A 23 -9.21 -28.73 15.58
N LEU A 24 -8.71 -28.25 14.44
CA LEU A 24 -9.16 -26.98 13.85
C LEU A 24 -10.61 -27.06 13.34
N ASN A 25 -11.06 -28.22 12.85
CA ASN A 25 -12.44 -28.41 12.41
C ASN A 25 -13.45 -28.31 13.57
N GLN A 26 -13.07 -28.64 14.80
CA GLN A 26 -13.94 -28.51 15.98
C GLN A 26 -14.38 -27.07 16.23
N ILE A 27 -13.55 -26.09 15.82
CA ILE A 27 -13.83 -24.66 16.00
C ILE A 27 -14.13 -23.94 14.68
N LYS A 28 -14.30 -24.67 13.57
CA LYS A 28 -14.51 -24.08 12.24
C LYS A 28 -15.70 -23.12 12.21
N ASP A 29 -16.85 -23.54 12.74
CA ASP A 29 -18.09 -22.74 12.73
C ASP A 29 -18.36 -22.05 14.08
N ASP A 30 -17.37 -22.03 14.99
CA ASP A 30 -17.50 -21.39 16.29
C ASP A 30 -17.42 -19.86 16.15
N LYS A 31 -18.53 -19.19 16.47
CA LYS A 31 -18.65 -17.71 16.42
C LYS A 31 -17.67 -17.00 17.36
N THR A 32 -17.19 -17.67 18.41
CA THR A 32 -16.21 -17.09 19.33
C THR A 32 -14.86 -16.86 18.67
N VAL A 33 -14.53 -17.60 17.60
CA VAL A 33 -13.34 -17.37 16.77
C VAL A 33 -13.42 -16.01 16.08
N ASP A 34 -14.59 -15.67 15.50
CA ASP A 34 -14.83 -14.39 14.84
C ASP A 34 -14.83 -13.24 15.84
N HIS A 35 -15.53 -13.40 16.97
CA HIS A 35 -15.58 -12.37 18.03
C HIS A 35 -14.19 -12.06 18.62
N ALA A 36 -13.31 -13.06 18.68
CA ALA A 36 -11.93 -12.88 19.12
C ALA A 36 -11.00 -12.32 18.02
N GLY A 37 -11.49 -12.14 16.79
CA GLY A 37 -10.67 -11.68 15.65
C GLY A 37 -9.67 -12.73 15.15
N LEU A 38 -9.85 -14.01 15.51
CA LEU A 38 -8.92 -15.09 15.22
C LEU A 38 -9.23 -15.85 13.92
N ARG A 39 -10.25 -15.43 13.17
CA ARG A 39 -10.70 -16.13 11.96
C ARG A 39 -9.60 -16.25 10.90
N ASP A 40 -8.86 -15.18 10.66
CA ASP A 40 -7.78 -15.19 9.67
C ASP A 40 -6.63 -16.10 10.13
N LYS A 41 -6.28 -16.05 11.42
CA LYS A 41 -5.24 -16.92 11.98
C LYS A 41 -5.65 -18.40 11.96
N TRP A 42 -6.91 -18.71 12.25
CA TRP A 42 -7.46 -20.06 12.08
C TRP A 42 -7.33 -20.52 10.62
N ALA A 43 -7.72 -19.69 9.66
CA ALA A 43 -7.68 -20.02 8.24
C ALA A 43 -6.22 -20.21 7.75
N GLU A 44 -5.30 -19.40 8.24
CA GLU A 44 -3.85 -19.51 7.97
C GLU A 44 -3.32 -20.88 8.40
N VAL A 45 -3.53 -21.25 9.67
CA VAL A 45 -3.03 -22.51 10.24
C VAL A 45 -3.73 -23.72 9.59
N PHE A 46 -5.03 -23.60 9.31
CA PHE A 46 -5.78 -24.65 8.62
C PHE A 46 -5.28 -24.88 7.19
N ALA A 47 -4.99 -23.82 6.44
CA ALA A 47 -4.40 -23.93 5.11
C ALA A 47 -3.02 -24.60 5.14
N LEU A 48 -2.18 -24.29 6.14
CA LEU A 48 -0.88 -24.96 6.32
C LEU A 48 -1.04 -26.45 6.62
N ALA A 49 -1.91 -26.82 7.55
CA ALA A 49 -2.16 -28.23 7.88
C ALA A 49 -2.65 -29.02 6.66
N LEU A 50 -3.56 -28.44 5.86
CA LEU A 50 -4.04 -29.04 4.62
C LEU A 50 -2.93 -29.26 3.59
N ILE A 51 -1.96 -28.34 3.50
CA ILE A 51 -0.82 -28.49 2.58
C ILE A 51 0.07 -29.65 3.01
N GLU A 52 0.40 -29.74 4.29
CA GLU A 52 1.25 -30.83 4.83
C GLU A 52 0.57 -32.21 4.68
N GLU A 53 -0.76 -32.28 4.80
CA GLU A 53 -1.52 -33.51 4.57
C GLU A 53 -1.75 -33.82 3.07
N GLY A 54 -1.32 -32.96 2.15
CA GLY A 54 -1.47 -33.13 0.71
C GLY A 54 -2.84 -32.71 0.13
N GLU A 55 -3.71 -32.13 0.94
CA GLU A 55 -5.05 -31.61 0.57
C GLU A 55 -4.97 -30.22 -0.11
N VAL A 56 -4.13 -30.13 -1.15
CA VAL A 56 -3.72 -28.87 -1.78
C VAL A 56 -4.91 -28.06 -2.32
N GLN A 57 -5.90 -28.70 -2.92
CA GLN A 57 -7.03 -27.97 -3.52
C GLN A 57 -7.93 -27.31 -2.45
N GLN A 58 -8.06 -27.96 -1.30
CA GLN A 58 -8.80 -27.40 -0.17
C GLN A 58 -8.01 -26.24 0.44
N ALA A 59 -6.70 -26.38 0.62
CA ALA A 59 -5.83 -25.31 1.11
C ALA A 59 -5.91 -24.05 0.22
N LYS A 60 -5.89 -24.22 -1.10
CA LYS A 60 -6.06 -23.12 -2.07
C LYS A 60 -7.38 -22.38 -1.88
N THR A 61 -8.47 -23.12 -1.70
CA THR A 61 -9.79 -22.54 -1.44
C THR A 61 -9.78 -21.71 -0.16
N ILE A 62 -9.22 -22.25 0.93
CA ILE A 62 -9.09 -21.54 2.21
C ILE A 62 -8.27 -20.26 2.07
N CYS A 63 -7.16 -20.30 1.32
CA CYS A 63 -6.34 -19.10 1.07
C CYS A 63 -7.12 -18.03 0.31
N LEU A 64 -7.84 -18.41 -0.75
CA LEU A 64 -8.63 -17.47 -1.54
C LEU A 64 -9.76 -16.83 -0.70
N ASP A 65 -10.43 -17.63 0.13
CA ASP A 65 -11.52 -17.14 0.98
C ASP A 65 -11.00 -16.28 2.14
N GLY A 66 -9.89 -16.67 2.77
CA GLY A 66 -9.21 -15.85 3.77
C GLY A 66 -8.75 -14.50 3.21
N PHE A 67 -8.17 -14.51 2.00
CA PHE A 67 -7.75 -13.29 1.33
C PHE A 67 -8.91 -12.36 0.99
N LYS A 68 -10.09 -12.89 0.58
CA LYS A 68 -11.29 -12.08 0.33
C LYS A 68 -11.77 -11.30 1.57
N ASN A 69 -11.36 -11.67 2.77
CA ASN A 69 -11.78 -10.96 3.98
C ASN A 69 -10.97 -9.67 4.21
N ARG A 70 -9.64 -9.77 4.32
CA ARG A 70 -8.79 -8.63 4.67
C ARG A 70 -7.69 -8.28 3.65
N CYS A 71 -7.60 -9.05 2.56
CA CYS A 71 -6.51 -8.96 1.59
C CYS A 71 -5.13 -9.13 2.23
N ASP A 72 -5.05 -9.96 3.28
CA ASP A 72 -3.79 -10.22 3.97
C ASP A 72 -2.84 -11.03 3.08
N VAL A 73 -1.63 -10.52 2.89
CA VAL A 73 -0.60 -11.13 2.06
C VAL A 73 -0.21 -12.54 2.53
N VAL A 74 -0.46 -12.90 3.80
CA VAL A 74 -0.16 -14.24 4.32
C VAL A 74 -0.84 -15.34 3.48
N PHE A 75 -2.09 -15.12 3.07
CA PHE A 75 -2.83 -16.10 2.28
C PHE A 75 -2.28 -16.24 0.86
N TYR A 76 -1.81 -15.15 0.25
CA TYR A 76 -1.09 -15.21 -1.01
C TYR A 76 0.23 -15.99 -0.86
N LYS A 77 1.00 -15.72 0.20
CA LYS A 77 2.27 -16.42 0.46
C LYS A 77 2.05 -17.93 0.65
N ILE A 78 1.01 -18.34 1.37
CA ILE A 78 0.66 -19.75 1.55
C ILE A 78 0.23 -20.37 0.22
N TYR A 79 -0.68 -19.72 -0.51
CA TYR A 79 -1.15 -20.18 -1.82
C TYR A 79 0.01 -20.39 -2.80
N ASN A 80 0.95 -19.44 -2.87
CA ASN A 80 2.09 -19.46 -3.79
C ASN A 80 3.14 -20.54 -3.44
N ARG A 81 3.11 -21.13 -2.23
CA ARG A 81 3.96 -22.30 -1.89
C ARG A 81 3.57 -23.52 -2.71
N VAL A 82 2.27 -23.68 -2.99
CA VAL A 82 1.71 -24.87 -3.67
C VAL A 82 1.29 -24.60 -5.12
N GLU A 83 1.04 -23.35 -5.50
CA GLU A 83 0.79 -22.93 -6.89
C GLU A 83 1.92 -22.03 -7.37
N LYS A 84 2.97 -22.63 -7.92
CA LYS A 84 4.14 -21.92 -8.46
C LYS A 84 3.88 -21.45 -9.91
N ASN A 85 2.75 -20.80 -10.14
CA ASN A 85 2.43 -20.19 -11.43
C ASN A 85 2.51 -18.65 -11.32
N ASN A 86 2.97 -18.00 -12.39
CA ASN A 86 3.10 -16.56 -12.49
C ASN A 86 1.75 -15.82 -12.37
N ASP A 87 0.64 -16.52 -12.61
CA ASP A 87 -0.72 -15.95 -12.60
C ASP A 87 -1.27 -15.71 -11.18
N SER A 88 -0.66 -16.29 -10.15
CA SER A 88 -1.14 -16.18 -8.75
C SER A 88 -1.19 -14.72 -8.27
N LEU A 89 -0.21 -13.90 -8.67
CA LEU A 89 -0.17 -12.49 -8.27
C LEU A 89 -1.32 -11.70 -8.91
N ASP A 90 -1.63 -11.96 -10.19
CA ASP A 90 -2.74 -11.31 -10.89
C ASP A 90 -4.10 -11.73 -10.34
N LEU A 91 -4.26 -13.01 -9.99
CA LEU A 91 -5.46 -13.50 -9.34
C LEU A 91 -5.76 -12.75 -8.04
N PHE A 92 -4.77 -12.65 -7.15
CA PHE A 92 -4.94 -11.98 -5.86
C PHE A 92 -5.09 -10.46 -5.99
N SER A 93 -4.35 -9.83 -6.92
CA SER A 93 -4.57 -8.42 -7.26
C SER A 93 -5.98 -8.16 -7.77
N GLY A 94 -6.52 -9.05 -8.60
CA GLY A 94 -7.91 -8.96 -9.08
C GLY A 94 -8.94 -9.08 -7.96
N ILE A 95 -8.67 -9.90 -6.93
CA ILE A 95 -9.53 -9.97 -5.74
C ILE A 95 -9.42 -8.69 -4.91
N ALA A 96 -8.20 -8.18 -4.69
CA ALA A 96 -7.98 -6.92 -3.96
C ALA A 96 -8.66 -5.74 -4.67
N LYS A 97 -8.60 -5.69 -6.01
CA LYS A 97 -9.21 -4.64 -6.83
C LYS A 97 -10.73 -4.56 -6.68
N LYS A 98 -11.40 -5.70 -6.47
CA LYS A 98 -12.84 -5.73 -6.17
C LYS A 98 -13.20 -5.08 -4.84
N LYS A 99 -12.24 -4.93 -3.90
CA LYS A 99 -12.45 -4.20 -2.65
C LYS A 99 -12.16 -2.71 -2.74
N GLY A 100 -11.40 -2.29 -3.74
CA GLY A 100 -10.99 -0.90 -3.92
C GLY A 100 -9.48 -0.76 -4.10
N PHE A 101 -9.09 0.38 -4.66
CA PHE A 101 -7.69 0.68 -4.98
C PHE A 101 -6.73 0.62 -3.78
N PRO A 102 -7.11 1.09 -2.55
CA PRO A 102 -6.22 1.01 -1.39
C PRO A 102 -5.78 -0.43 -1.05
N PHE A 103 -6.66 -1.41 -1.26
CA PHE A 103 -6.37 -2.82 -0.98
C PHE A 103 -5.39 -3.42 -1.98
N VAL A 104 -5.44 -2.99 -3.25
CA VAL A 104 -4.45 -3.37 -4.27
C VAL A 104 -3.06 -2.85 -3.87
N ILE A 105 -2.98 -1.58 -3.47
CA ILE A 105 -1.73 -0.96 -3.02
C ILE A 105 -1.15 -1.66 -1.79
N LEU A 106 -1.97 -1.96 -0.79
CA LEU A 106 -1.54 -2.70 0.41
C LEU A 106 -1.02 -4.10 0.06
N PHE A 107 -1.77 -4.83 -0.78
CA PHE A 107 -1.39 -6.18 -1.20
C PHE A 107 -0.07 -6.20 -1.98
N LEU A 108 0.04 -5.36 -3.01
CA LEU A 108 1.23 -5.31 -3.85
C LEU A 108 2.46 -4.79 -3.06
N SER A 109 2.25 -3.89 -2.11
CA SER A 109 3.31 -3.47 -1.18
C SER A 109 3.74 -4.61 -0.24
N GLY A 110 2.81 -5.41 0.28
CA GLY A 110 3.13 -6.54 1.16
C GLY A 110 3.83 -7.70 0.46
N THR A 111 3.80 -7.73 -0.88
CA THR A 111 4.48 -8.71 -1.73
C THR A 111 5.76 -8.17 -2.38
N ASP A 112 6.16 -6.94 -2.08
CA ASP A 112 7.32 -6.28 -2.71
C ASP A 112 7.22 -6.24 -4.25
N SER A 113 5.99 -6.19 -4.79
CA SER A 113 5.73 -6.22 -6.23
C SER A 113 5.86 -4.84 -6.89
N TYR A 114 7.02 -4.22 -6.77
CA TYR A 114 7.24 -2.80 -7.09
C TYR A 114 6.92 -2.42 -8.55
N GLY A 115 7.15 -3.31 -9.52
CA GLY A 115 6.78 -3.05 -10.92
C GLY A 115 5.27 -2.99 -11.16
N LYS A 116 4.50 -3.84 -10.47
CA LYS A 116 3.03 -3.76 -10.52
C LYS A 116 2.51 -2.58 -9.71
N LEU A 117 3.14 -2.24 -8.58
CA LEU A 117 2.81 -1.02 -7.82
C LEU A 117 2.97 0.22 -8.68
N ASP A 118 4.09 0.35 -9.38
CA ASP A 118 4.35 1.47 -10.29
C ASP A 118 3.27 1.55 -11.36
N SER A 119 2.95 0.43 -12.00
CA SER A 119 1.90 0.36 -13.02
C SER A 119 0.53 0.78 -12.47
N GLU A 120 0.12 0.30 -11.29
CA GLU A 120 -1.16 0.68 -10.68
C GLU A 120 -1.19 2.17 -10.27
N VAL A 121 -0.11 2.71 -9.69
CA VAL A 121 -0.02 4.13 -9.29
C VAL A 121 -0.03 5.06 -10.51
N MET A 122 0.72 4.73 -11.56
CA MET A 122 0.77 5.52 -12.79
C MET A 122 -0.53 5.47 -13.58
N ASN A 123 -1.33 4.40 -13.45
CA ASN A 123 -2.63 4.28 -14.12
C ASN A 123 -3.82 4.68 -13.24
N ALA A 124 -3.61 4.95 -11.95
CA ALA A 124 -4.67 5.36 -11.03
C ALA A 124 -5.36 6.66 -11.47
N SER A 125 -6.68 6.67 -11.41
CA SER A 125 -7.50 7.88 -11.53
C SER A 125 -7.38 8.77 -10.29
N GLU A 126 -7.79 10.04 -10.41
CA GLU A 126 -7.84 10.98 -9.28
C GLU A 126 -8.71 10.45 -8.13
N ASN A 127 -9.83 9.79 -8.45
CA ASN A 127 -10.73 9.19 -7.47
C ASN A 127 -10.06 8.04 -6.69
N GLU A 128 -9.30 7.19 -7.38
CA GLU A 128 -8.55 6.09 -6.74
C GLU A 128 -7.44 6.62 -5.83
N ILE A 129 -6.75 7.69 -6.24
CA ILE A 129 -5.76 8.36 -5.40
C ILE A 129 -6.42 9.01 -4.18
N ALA A 130 -7.58 9.66 -4.34
CA ALA A 130 -8.33 10.23 -3.23
C ALA A 130 -8.81 9.15 -2.25
N GLU A 131 -9.32 8.03 -2.76
CA GLU A 131 -9.71 6.87 -1.95
C GLU A 131 -8.52 6.34 -1.15
N MET A 132 -7.37 6.16 -1.79
CA MET A 132 -6.11 5.75 -1.16
C MET A 132 -5.72 6.69 -0.01
N MET A 133 -5.76 8.01 -0.23
CA MET A 133 -5.39 8.99 0.79
C MET A 133 -6.39 9.09 1.94
N SER A 134 -7.65 8.69 1.72
CA SER A 134 -8.68 8.64 2.77
C SER A 134 -8.49 7.46 3.73
N LEU A 135 -8.00 6.32 3.22
CA LEU A 135 -7.90 5.06 3.96
C LEU A 135 -6.49 4.82 4.49
N LEU A 136 -5.46 5.14 3.70
CA LEU A 136 -4.06 4.89 4.06
C LEU A 136 -3.46 6.07 4.82
N ARG A 137 -2.67 5.75 5.85
CA ARG A 137 -1.93 6.78 6.60
C ARG A 137 -0.84 7.38 5.72
N GLY A 138 -0.64 8.69 5.81
CA GLY A 138 0.43 9.36 5.06
C GLY A 138 1.83 8.79 5.33
N SER A 139 2.09 8.24 6.53
CA SER A 139 3.36 7.53 6.82
C SER A 139 3.57 6.31 5.93
N PHE A 140 2.51 5.54 5.65
CA PHE A 140 2.58 4.39 4.75
C PHE A 140 2.90 4.83 3.33
N VAL A 141 2.19 5.85 2.81
CA VAL A 141 2.40 6.36 1.45
C VAL A 141 3.82 6.95 1.28
N ARG A 142 4.38 7.58 2.32
CA ARG A 142 5.79 8.04 2.33
C ARG A 142 6.78 6.89 2.25
N THR A 143 6.53 5.80 2.97
CA THR A 143 7.36 4.59 2.89
C THR A 143 7.27 4.01 1.48
N LEU A 144 6.05 3.80 0.97
CA LEU A 144 5.82 3.28 -0.38
C LEU A 144 6.52 4.10 -1.46
N SER A 145 6.42 5.44 -1.40
CA SER A 145 7.14 6.34 -2.30
C SER A 145 8.66 6.16 -2.23
N SER A 146 9.23 5.98 -1.03
CA SER A 146 10.67 5.76 -0.85
C SER A 146 11.12 4.40 -1.40
N GLU A 147 10.31 3.36 -1.22
CA GLU A 147 10.58 2.03 -1.77
C GLU A 147 10.54 2.05 -3.30
N LEU A 148 9.47 2.62 -3.89
CA LEU A 148 9.35 2.79 -5.34
C LEU A 148 10.57 3.50 -5.93
N TYR A 149 11.00 4.61 -5.32
CA TYR A 149 12.21 5.32 -5.76
C TYR A 149 13.46 4.43 -5.69
N ARG A 150 13.67 3.71 -4.59
CA ARG A 150 14.82 2.80 -4.41
C ARG A 150 14.87 1.70 -5.47
N HIS A 151 13.70 1.25 -5.92
CA HIS A 151 13.56 0.23 -6.96
C HIS A 151 13.51 0.78 -8.40
N GLY A 152 13.80 2.08 -8.60
CA GLY A 152 13.92 2.70 -9.92
C GLY A 152 12.63 3.31 -10.48
N TYR A 153 11.54 3.31 -9.70
CA TYR A 153 10.23 3.83 -10.10
C TYR A 153 10.05 5.30 -9.67
N ALA A 154 10.93 6.16 -10.19
CA ALA A 154 11.00 7.56 -9.78
C ALA A 154 9.72 8.36 -10.11
N CYS A 155 9.07 8.08 -11.24
CA CYS A 155 7.80 8.71 -11.63
C CYS A 155 6.71 8.51 -10.56
N SER A 156 6.37 7.25 -10.24
CA SER A 156 5.39 6.93 -9.20
C SER A 156 5.79 7.50 -7.84
N ALA A 157 7.09 7.44 -7.50
CA ALA A 157 7.59 7.98 -6.24
C ALA A 157 7.38 9.49 -6.14
N THR A 158 7.65 10.25 -7.21
CA THR A 158 7.41 11.69 -7.31
C THR A 158 5.92 12.00 -7.21
N LEU A 159 5.07 11.29 -7.95
CA LEU A 159 3.61 11.47 -7.92
C LEU A 159 3.06 11.31 -6.50
N LEU A 160 3.43 10.23 -5.80
CA LEU A 160 2.96 9.99 -4.43
C LEU A 160 3.40 11.10 -3.45
N ARG A 161 4.59 11.68 -3.62
CA ARG A 161 5.05 12.81 -2.80
C ARG A 161 4.27 14.09 -3.07
N ARG A 162 3.92 14.35 -4.33
CA ARG A 162 3.07 15.48 -4.72
C ARG A 162 1.68 15.34 -4.12
N VAL A 163 1.07 14.16 -4.23
CA VAL A 163 -0.22 13.82 -3.60
C VAL A 163 -0.18 14.05 -2.08
N LEU A 164 0.89 13.62 -1.39
CA LEU A 164 1.06 13.84 0.04
C LEU A 164 1.18 15.33 0.42
N ALA A 165 1.88 16.11 -0.41
CA ALA A 165 2.02 17.54 -0.20
C ALA A 165 0.66 18.23 -0.36
N GLU A 166 -0.08 17.93 -1.43
CA GLU A 166 -1.42 18.47 -1.69
C GLU A 166 -2.42 18.11 -0.59
N ASP A 167 -2.49 16.84 -0.17
CA ASP A 167 -3.37 16.43 0.95
C ASP A 167 -3.08 17.24 2.22
N SER A 168 -1.80 17.48 2.52
CA SER A 168 -1.38 18.28 3.68
C SER A 168 -1.78 19.76 3.54
N ILE A 169 -1.71 20.32 2.34
CA ILE A 169 -2.06 21.72 2.05
C ILE A 169 -3.58 21.93 2.10
N SER A 170 -4.34 21.00 1.51
CA SER A 170 -5.80 21.02 1.40
C SER A 170 -6.50 20.97 2.76
N ARG A 171 -5.91 20.27 3.74
CA ARG A 171 -6.42 20.21 5.13
C ARG A 171 -6.46 21.57 5.84
N SER A 172 -5.91 22.64 5.25
CA SER A 172 -6.03 24.04 5.71
C SER A 172 -5.62 24.27 7.16
N GLN A 173 -4.69 23.44 7.66
CA GLN A 173 -4.14 23.54 9.00
C GLN A 173 -2.63 23.77 8.90
N SER A 174 -2.18 24.97 9.29
CA SER A 174 -0.78 25.41 9.15
C SER A 174 0.23 24.47 9.82
N LYS A 175 -0.16 23.76 10.88
CA LYS A 175 0.68 22.73 11.55
C LYS A 175 1.17 21.62 10.61
N TYR A 176 0.52 21.41 9.47
CA TYR A 176 0.92 20.38 8.50
C TYR A 176 1.79 20.91 7.35
N TYR A 177 2.02 22.23 7.22
CA TYR A 177 2.80 22.79 6.12
C TYR A 177 4.26 22.36 6.12
N SER A 178 4.85 22.08 7.29
CA SER A 178 6.20 21.50 7.37
C SER A 178 6.30 20.11 6.72
N TYR A 179 5.24 19.29 6.86
CA TYR A 179 5.14 18.01 6.14
C TYR A 179 4.98 18.23 4.64
N ALA A 180 4.08 19.14 4.24
CA ALA A 180 3.87 19.46 2.83
C ALA A 180 5.17 19.89 2.13
N ALA A 181 5.95 20.79 2.76
CA ALA A 181 7.20 21.25 2.21
C ALA A 181 8.30 20.17 2.21
N SER A 182 8.28 19.25 3.18
CA SER A 182 9.22 18.12 3.20
C SER A 182 8.90 17.08 2.13
N ASP A 183 7.61 16.79 1.90
CA ASP A 183 7.15 15.92 0.82
C ASP A 183 7.40 16.56 -0.55
N MET A 184 7.16 17.86 -0.69
CA MET A 184 7.50 18.62 -1.90
C MET A 184 8.99 18.54 -2.23
N LYS A 185 9.87 18.85 -1.26
CA LYS A 185 11.32 18.72 -1.45
C LYS A 185 11.71 17.33 -1.92
N LYS A 186 11.13 16.28 -1.31
CA LYS A 186 11.37 14.89 -1.73
C LYS A 186 10.87 14.60 -3.14
N SER A 187 9.73 15.17 -3.54
CA SER A 187 9.22 15.02 -4.92
C SER A 187 10.21 15.59 -5.94
N ILE A 188 10.84 16.72 -5.62
CA ILE A 188 11.85 17.40 -6.45
C ILE A 188 13.13 16.57 -6.51
N ASP A 189 13.58 16.04 -5.36
CA ASP A 189 14.74 15.16 -5.31
C ASP A 189 14.55 13.90 -6.17
N TYR A 190 13.35 13.31 -6.16
CA TYR A 190 13.04 12.12 -6.94
C TYR A 190 12.85 12.40 -8.43
N SER A 191 12.52 13.63 -8.80
CA SER A 191 12.21 14.00 -10.18
C SER A 191 13.43 14.46 -10.99
N LYS A 192 14.65 14.40 -10.46
CA LYS A 192 15.86 14.91 -11.15
C LYS A 192 16.15 14.21 -12.47
N ASP A 193 15.87 12.91 -12.56
CA ASP A 193 16.24 12.07 -13.71
C ASP A 193 15.02 11.41 -14.37
N ILE A 194 13.82 11.99 -14.23
CA ILE A 194 12.61 11.44 -14.84
C ILE A 194 12.26 12.12 -16.16
N THR A 195 11.56 11.39 -17.02
CA THR A 195 10.91 11.98 -18.19
C THR A 195 9.57 12.56 -17.76
N TRP A 196 9.38 13.87 -17.98
CA TRP A 196 8.13 14.55 -17.68
C TRP A 196 6.99 14.03 -18.55
N THR A 197 5.81 13.95 -17.97
CA THR A 197 4.58 13.48 -18.64
C THR A 197 3.43 14.40 -18.28
N GLU A 198 2.28 14.26 -18.94
CA GLU A 198 1.08 15.01 -18.56
C GLU A 198 0.68 14.75 -17.10
N LYS A 199 0.80 13.50 -16.63
CA LYS A 199 0.51 13.12 -15.24
C LYS A 199 1.58 13.60 -14.24
N ILE A 200 2.82 13.78 -14.70
CA ILE A 200 3.94 14.27 -13.90
C ILE A 200 4.59 15.43 -14.63
N PRO A 201 3.98 16.64 -14.53
CA PRO A 201 4.55 17.83 -15.15
C PRO A 201 5.89 18.17 -14.52
N SER A 202 6.67 19.01 -15.19
CA SER A 202 7.94 19.49 -14.66
C SER A 202 7.75 20.13 -13.28
N THR A 203 8.81 20.14 -12.47
CA THR A 203 8.77 20.76 -11.14
C THR A 203 8.30 22.21 -11.18
N GLU A 204 8.75 22.98 -12.18
CA GLU A 204 8.35 24.38 -12.32
C GLU A 204 6.86 24.52 -12.67
N GLU A 205 6.37 23.77 -13.66
CA GLU A 205 4.95 23.78 -14.03
C GLU A 205 4.05 23.34 -12.87
N TYR A 206 4.47 22.30 -12.16
CA TYR A 206 3.75 21.80 -11.00
C TYR A 206 3.65 22.85 -9.89
N LEU A 207 4.77 23.50 -9.53
CA LEU A 207 4.80 24.54 -8.51
C LEU A 207 3.97 25.77 -8.93
N LYS A 208 3.97 26.14 -10.21
CA LYS A 208 3.12 27.21 -10.75
C LYS A 208 1.63 26.90 -10.56
N SER A 209 1.19 25.69 -10.91
CA SER A 209 -0.20 25.26 -10.70
C SER A 209 -0.57 25.27 -9.23
N LEU A 210 0.29 24.72 -8.36
CA LEU A 210 0.06 24.71 -6.91
C LEU A 210 0.00 26.12 -6.32
N PHE A 211 0.83 27.05 -6.83
CA PHE A 211 0.82 28.45 -6.41
C PHE A 211 -0.46 29.16 -6.80
N ILE A 212 -0.98 28.93 -8.01
CA ILE A 212 -2.26 29.50 -8.45
C ILE A 212 -3.39 29.09 -7.50
N GLU A 213 -3.43 27.81 -7.10
CA GLU A 213 -4.48 27.28 -6.24
C GLU A 213 -4.35 27.74 -4.77
N HIS A 214 -3.12 27.91 -4.29
CA HIS A 214 -2.83 28.09 -2.87
C HIS A 214 -2.09 29.39 -2.53
N LYS A 215 -2.10 30.37 -3.43
CA LYS A 215 -1.38 31.65 -3.31
C LYS A 215 -1.52 32.34 -1.95
N ARG A 216 -2.72 32.31 -1.37
CA ARG A 216 -3.04 33.02 -0.12
C ARG A 216 -2.51 32.32 1.15
N LYS A 217 -1.95 31.11 1.03
CA LYS A 217 -1.38 30.38 2.16
C LYS A 217 0.06 30.85 2.43
N TYR A 218 0.25 32.10 2.84
CA TYR A 218 1.58 32.71 3.01
C TYR A 218 2.54 31.87 3.87
N ALA A 219 2.07 31.36 5.01
CA ALA A 219 2.88 30.50 5.89
C ALA A 219 3.33 29.17 5.24
N LEU A 220 2.59 28.65 4.25
CA LEU A 220 3.03 27.50 3.48
C LEU A 220 4.24 27.88 2.62
N TRP A 221 4.13 29.00 1.91
CA TRP A 221 5.12 29.48 0.96
C TRP A 221 6.42 29.90 1.64
N GLU A 222 6.35 30.52 2.83
CA GLU A 222 7.52 30.80 3.67
C GLU A 222 8.29 29.52 4.00
N ILE A 223 7.60 28.46 4.45
CA ILE A 223 8.22 27.18 4.78
C ILE A 223 8.76 26.48 3.51
N MET A 224 8.08 26.61 2.37
CA MET A 224 8.54 26.07 1.09
C MET A 224 9.86 26.73 0.65
N LEU A 225 9.97 28.06 0.75
CA LEU A 225 11.18 28.81 0.43
C LEU A 225 12.37 28.40 1.32
N GLU A 226 12.13 28.15 2.61
CA GLU A 226 13.18 27.69 3.53
C GLU A 226 13.71 26.29 3.18
N LYS A 227 12.85 25.40 2.68
CA LYS A 227 13.20 23.98 2.46
C LYS A 227 13.63 23.64 1.04
N ILE A 228 13.18 24.40 0.05
CA ILE A 228 13.38 24.12 -1.38
C ILE A 228 14.37 25.12 -1.96
N ALA A 229 15.60 24.65 -2.16
CA ALA A 229 16.62 25.42 -2.84
C ALA A 229 16.19 25.74 -4.27
N GLY A 230 16.45 26.97 -4.73
CA GLY A 230 16.12 27.42 -6.08
C GLY A 230 14.66 27.82 -6.31
N LEU A 231 13.80 27.74 -5.28
CA LEU A 231 12.45 28.30 -5.30
C LEU A 231 12.51 29.82 -5.09
N ALA A 232 11.81 30.57 -5.95
CA ALA A 232 11.61 31.99 -5.77
C ALA A 232 10.12 32.34 -5.93
N ILE A 233 9.62 33.21 -5.04
CA ILE A 233 8.24 33.67 -5.03
C ILE A 233 8.24 35.19 -5.13
N GLU A 234 7.53 35.70 -6.12
CA GLU A 234 7.26 37.13 -6.26
C GLU A 234 5.76 37.39 -6.02
N LYS A 235 5.35 38.65 -6.10
CA LYS A 235 3.99 39.09 -5.77
C LYS A 235 2.89 38.26 -6.46
N ASP A 236 3.12 37.88 -7.71
CA ASP A 236 2.12 37.19 -8.54
C ASP A 236 2.70 35.99 -9.31
N SER A 237 3.92 35.54 -8.98
CA SER A 237 4.61 34.46 -9.70
C SER A 237 5.39 33.55 -8.75
N VAL A 238 5.61 32.32 -9.20
CA VAL A 238 6.56 31.38 -8.61
C VAL A 238 7.47 30.87 -9.73
N SER A 239 8.75 30.73 -9.43
CA SER A 239 9.74 30.14 -10.33
C SER A 239 10.61 29.15 -9.56
N TYR A 240 11.14 28.17 -10.30
CA TYR A 240 12.02 27.16 -9.77
C TYR A 240 13.21 26.97 -10.70
N SER A 241 14.41 27.03 -10.13
CA SER A 241 15.68 26.76 -10.80
C SER A 241 16.39 25.61 -10.08
N ALA A 242 16.74 24.56 -10.82
CA ALA A 242 17.39 23.36 -10.28
C ALA A 242 18.90 23.57 -10.11
#